data_AF-A0A7L2JPG2-F1
#
_entry.id   AF-A0A7L2JPG2-F1
#
_cell.length_a   1.000
_cell.length_b   1.000
_cell.length_c   1.000
_cell.angle_alpha   90.00
_cell.angle_beta   90.00
_cell.angle_gamma   90.00
#
_symmetry.space_group_name_H-M   'P 1'
#
loop_
_entity.id
_entity.type
_entity.pdbx_description
1 polymer ?
#
loop_
_entity_poly.entity_id
_entity_poly.type
_entity_poly.pdbx_seq_one_letter_code
_entity_poly.pdbx_strand_id
1 'polypeptide(L)' 'CRHLEALQFQGAAGAVQNFWVRNFCDVYLEVAKVSLLSPSLRPGVLATLVAGSELGLRLLAPFAPFVAEEL' A
#
# COMPACT_ATOMS: atom_id res chain seq x y z
N CYS A 1 2.12 -14.34 3.70
CA CYS A 1 2.35 -13.87 2.32
C CYS A 1 2.51 -15.11 1.45
N ARG A 2 1.41 -15.68 0.94
CA ARG A 2 1.38 -17.07 0.41
C ARG A 2 2.37 -17.33 -0.73
N HIS A 3 2.62 -16.34 -1.58
CA HIS A 3 3.62 -16.47 -2.65
C HIS A 3 5.06 -16.50 -2.10
N LEU A 4 5.37 -15.73 -1.05
CA LEU A 4 6.70 -15.78 -0.42
C LEU A 4 6.91 -17.10 0.32
N GLU A 5 5.89 -17.60 1.03
CA GLU A 5 5.93 -18.92 1.68
C GLU A 5 6.15 -20.06 0.67
N ALA A 6 5.63 -19.91 -0.56
CA ALA A 6 5.81 -20.85 -1.65
C ALA A 6 7.06 -20.57 -2.53
N LEU A 7 7.94 -19.64 -2.13
CA LEU A 7 9.13 -19.22 -2.89
C LEU A 7 8.84 -18.69 -4.31
N GLN A 8 7.61 -18.25 -4.56
CA GLN A 8 7.16 -17.66 -5.82
C GLN A 8 7.42 -16.16 -5.86
N PHE A 9 8.70 -15.77 -5.92
CA PHE A 9 9.12 -14.36 -5.83
C PHE A 9 8.48 -13.45 -6.88
N GLN A 10 8.34 -13.93 -8.13
CA GLN A 10 7.71 -13.15 -9.20
C GLN A 10 6.22 -12.88 -8.92
N GLY A 11 5.49 -13.90 -8.44
CA GLY A 11 4.09 -13.75 -8.07
C GLY A 11 3.90 -12.81 -6.87
N ALA A 12 4.80 -12.91 -5.89
CA ALA A 12 4.81 -12.01 -4.74
C ALA A 12 5.07 -10.55 -5.16
N ALA A 13 6.10 -10.30 -5.98
CA ALA A 13 6.42 -8.97 -6.49
C ALA A 13 5.26 -8.38 -7.31
N GLY A 14 4.63 -9.19 -8.18
CA GLY A 14 3.45 -8.79 -8.95
C GLY A 14 2.26 -8.42 -8.07
N ALA A 15 2.01 -9.16 -6.98
CA ALA A 15 0.95 -8.85 -6.03
C ALA A 15 1.22 -7.52 -5.28
N VAL A 16 2.48 -7.29 -4.88
CA VAL A 16 2.89 -6.03 -4.21
C VAL A 16 2.77 -4.84 -5.17
N GLN A 17 3.21 -4.98 -6.41
CA GLN A 17 3.05 -3.95 -7.43
C GLN A 17 1.56 -3.64 -7.68
N ASN A 18 0.73 -4.67 -7.79
CA ASN A 18 -0.71 -4.51 -8.00
C ASN A 18 -1.38 -3.79 -6.81
N PHE A 19 -0.97 -4.10 -5.58
CA PHE A 19 -1.44 -3.37 -4.40
C PHE A 19 -1.11 -1.88 -4.51
N TRP A 20 0.15 -1.52 -4.75
CA TRP A 20 0.58 -0.12 -4.79
C TRP A 20 -0.08 0.64 -5.95
N VAL A 21 0.06 0.12 -7.17
CA VAL A 21 -0.34 0.85 -8.37
C VAL A 21 -1.86 0.83 -8.53
N ARG A 22 -2.46 -0.36 -8.64
CA ARG A 22 -3.86 -0.49 -9.07
C ARG A 22 -4.87 -0.24 -7.96
N ASN A 23 -4.55 -0.63 -6.74
CA ASN A 23 -5.52 -0.58 -5.64
C ASN A 23 -5.31 0.67 -4.77
N PHE A 24 -4.09 0.87 -4.28
CA PHE A 24 -3.80 1.93 -3.33
C PHE A 24 -3.75 3.30 -4.02
N CYS A 25 -2.92 3.45 -5.06
CA CYS A 25 -2.77 4.74 -5.76
C CYS A 25 -3.93 5.03 -6.73
N ASP A 26 -4.20 4.14 -7.71
CA ASP A 26 -5.18 4.42 -8.76
C ASP A 26 -6.64 4.53 -8.23
N VAL A 27 -6.96 3.83 -7.13
CA VAL A 27 -8.33 3.75 -6.61
C VAL A 27 -8.46 4.42 -5.24
N TYR A 28 -7.80 3.89 -4.21
CA TYR A 28 -8.05 4.35 -2.84
C TYR A 28 -7.62 5.80 -2.62
N LEU A 29 -6.44 6.18 -3.10
CA LEU A 29 -5.92 7.54 -2.95
C LEU A 29 -6.80 8.56 -3.68
N GLU A 30 -7.31 8.23 -4.87
CA GLU A 30 -8.22 9.08 -5.62
C GLU A 30 -9.54 9.32 -4.87
N VAL A 31 -10.12 8.26 -4.27
CA VAL A 31 -11.32 8.39 -3.41
C VAL A 31 -11.01 9.16 -2.13
N ALA A 32 -9.82 8.96 -1.56
CA ALA A 32 -9.38 9.62 -0.34
C ALA A 32 -9.28 11.14 -0.52
N LYS A 33 -8.87 11.64 -1.69
CA LYS A 33 -8.79 13.10 -1.98
C LYS A 33 -10.09 13.83 -1.66
N VAL A 34 -11.23 13.30 -2.11
CA VAL A 34 -12.55 13.89 -1.84
C VAL A 34 -12.93 13.69 -0.38
N SER A 35 -12.67 12.49 0.16
CA SER A 35 -13.05 12.14 1.54
C SER A 35 -12.31 12.96 2.60
N LEU A 36 -11.08 13.38 2.32
CA LEU A 36 -10.27 14.25 3.20
C LEU A 36 -10.85 15.66 3.34
N LEU A 37 -11.65 16.12 2.38
CA LEU A 37 -12.33 17.41 2.47
C LEU A 37 -13.45 17.40 3.52
N SER A 38 -14.03 16.24 3.82
CA SER A 38 -15.06 16.09 4.86
C SER A 38 -14.45 15.98 6.26
N PRO A 39 -14.73 16.90 7.20
CA PRO A 39 -14.18 16.86 8.55
C PRO A 39 -14.54 15.59 9.34
N SER A 40 -15.73 15.03 9.09
CA SER A 40 -16.21 13.82 9.78
C SER A 40 -15.49 12.54 9.34
N LEU A 41 -15.03 12.49 8.09
CA LEU A 41 -14.37 11.30 7.50
C LEU A 41 -12.84 11.38 7.60
N ARG A 42 -12.29 12.59 7.62
CA ARG A 42 -10.85 12.86 7.57
C ARG A 42 -10.03 12.01 8.55
N PRO A 43 -10.38 11.84 9.83
CA PRO A 43 -9.56 11.04 10.75
C PRO A 43 -9.44 9.58 10.32
N GLY A 44 -10.55 8.96 9.90
CA GLY A 44 -10.55 7.57 9.46
C GLY A 44 -9.80 7.36 8.14
N VAL A 45 -9.95 8.31 7.20
CA VAL A 45 -9.23 8.28 5.92
C VAL A 45 -7.72 8.40 6.14
N LEU A 46 -7.28 9.34 6.98
CA LEU A 46 -5.85 9.49 7.31
C LEU A 46 -5.29 8.24 7.99
N ALA A 47 -6.02 7.68 8.97
CA ALA A 47 -5.59 6.44 9.64
C ALA A 47 -5.43 5.28 8.64
N THR A 48 -6.34 5.14 7.68
CA THR A 48 -6.29 4.08 6.68
C THR A 48 -5.18 4.31 5.65
N LEU A 49 -4.96 5.56 5.22
CA LEU A 49 -3.84 5.91 4.35
C LEU A 49 -2.50 5.56 5.00
N VAL A 50 -2.30 5.94 6.26
CA VAL A 50 -1.06 5.63 6.99
C VAL A 50 -0.88 4.13 7.16
N ALA A 51 -1.89 3.43 7.70
CA ALA A 51 -1.80 1.98 7.92
C ALA A 51 -1.62 1.20 6.60
N GLY A 52 -2.30 1.62 5.53
CA GLY A 52 -2.17 1.02 4.20
C GLY A 52 -0.77 1.21 3.62
N SER A 53 -0.20 2.40 3.73
CA SER A 53 1.17 2.69 3.31
C SER A 53 2.20 1.90 4.11
N GLU A 54 2.11 1.89 5.44
CA GLU A 54 3.04 1.13 6.30
C GLU A 54 3.04 -0.37 5.97
N LEU A 55 1.86 -0.96 5.81
CA LEU A 55 1.73 -2.36 5.40
C LEU A 55 2.30 -2.59 3.99
N GLY A 56 2.02 -1.68 3.06
CA GLY A 56 2.55 -1.72 1.70
C GLY A 56 4.08 -1.66 1.65
N LEU A 57 4.71 -0.82 2.49
CA LEU A 57 6.16 -0.65 2.54
C LEU A 57 6.82 -1.88 3.16
N ARG A 58 6.23 -2.47 4.21
CA ARG A 58 6.70 -3.75 4.77
C ARG A 58 6.62 -4.89 3.75
N LEU A 59 5.59 -4.90 2.90
CA LEU A 59 5.47 -5.88 1.80
C LEU A 59 6.47 -5.61 0.66
N LEU A 60 6.85 -4.35 0.46
CA LEU A 60 7.83 -3.94 -0.54
C LEU A 60 9.28 -4.21 -0.12
N ALA A 61 9.57 -4.17 1.19
CA ALA A 61 10.92 -4.28 1.75
C ALA A 61 11.75 -5.47 1.23
N PRO A 62 11.21 -6.69 1.03
CA PRO A 62 11.97 -7.80 0.45
C PRO A 62 12.42 -7.58 -1.00
N PHE A 63 11.82 -6.63 -1.73
CA PHE A 63 12.06 -6.38 -3.15
C PHE A 63 12.76 -5.03 -3.41
N ALA A 64 12.45 -4.01 -2.61
CA ALA A 64 13.06 -2.67 -2.70
C ALA A 64 13.33 -2.11 -1.29
N PRO A 65 14.32 -2.66 -0.57
CA PRO A 65 14.55 -2.37 0.85
C PRO A 65 14.87 -0.90 1.13
N PHE A 66 15.76 -0.30 0.34
CA PHE A 66 16.14 1.11 0.54
C PHE A 66 14.97 2.06 0.34
N VAL A 67 14.11 1.80 -0.64
CA VAL A 67 12.91 2.60 -0.86
C VAL A 67 11.92 2.43 0.28
N ALA A 68 11.77 1.21 0.80
CA ALA A 68 10.86 0.91 1.90
C ALA A 68 11.34 1.43 3.26
N GLU A 69 12.64 1.67 3.43
CA GLU A 69 13.23 2.22 4.65
C GLU A 69 13.21 3.76 4.67
N GLU A 70 13.39 4.39 3.51
CA GLU A 70 13.39 5.85 3.38
C GLU A 70 11.99 6.49 3.45
N LEU A 71 10.95 5.76 2.99
CA LEU A 71 9.56 6.22 2.94
C LEU A 71 8.78 5.88 4.22
#